data_AF-A0A7J4GLE4-F1
#
_entry.id   AF-A0A7J4GLE4-F1
#
_cell.length_a   1.000
_cell.length_b   1.000
_cell.length_c   1.000
_cell.angle_alpha   90.00
_cell.angle_beta   90.00
_cell.angle_gamma   90.00
#
_symmetry.space_group_name_H-M   'P 1'
#
loop_
_entity.id
_entity.type
_entity.pdbx_description
1 polymer ?
#
loop_
_entity_poly.entity_id
_entity_poly.type
_entity_poly.pdbx_seq_one_letter_code
_entity_poly.pdbx_strand_id
1 'polypeptide(L)'
;MSMPRQAMLKMGLQSCCLLCDSPDIAGTPRCSSCIESHAVFRKRLDELPPENEVGQLARELLQMVSSPHRWDSDEVHGPALKQIQFLAGTLAEPKPKLTSEQITAVFAKQAAKPKKSLISDFANQNKWKEKPPTIEEANELADLLSLDESVNPGQRTNPSREITKVDRSDRLGEDHSIVDRVAAAQDPKVDIELRKKAREDWVEAVDNVEKIIDEKKIDDDLDI
;
A
#
# COMPACT_ATOMS: atom_id res chain seq x y z
N MET A 1 -29.67 2.55 -35.44
CA MET A 1 -28.69 1.50 -35.09
C MET A 1 -29.34 0.54 -34.13
N SER A 2 -29.08 -0.76 -34.26
CA SER A 2 -29.76 -1.78 -33.45
C SER A 2 -29.22 -1.86 -32.03
N MET A 3 -30.09 -2.01 -31.03
CA MET A 3 -29.62 -2.38 -29.70
C MET A 3 -28.93 -3.74 -29.74
N PRO A 4 -27.86 -3.95 -28.96
CA PRO A 4 -27.20 -5.24 -28.91
C PRO A 4 -28.16 -6.36 -28.54
N ARG A 5 -28.19 -7.41 -29.37
CA ARG A 5 -28.98 -8.61 -29.08
C ARG A 5 -28.43 -9.31 -27.84
N GLN A 6 -29.31 -9.80 -26.97
CA GLN A 6 -28.92 -10.46 -25.73
C GLN A 6 -27.98 -11.66 -25.96
N ALA A 7 -28.17 -12.41 -27.04
CA ALA A 7 -27.28 -13.52 -27.43
C ALA A 7 -25.84 -13.03 -27.69
N MET A 8 -25.70 -11.94 -28.45
CA MET A 8 -24.40 -11.33 -28.76
C MET A 8 -23.73 -10.76 -27.51
N LEU A 9 -24.50 -10.13 -26.62
CA LEU A 9 -24.00 -9.63 -25.34
C LEU A 9 -23.44 -10.75 -24.45
N LYS A 10 -24.15 -11.89 -24.34
CA LYS A 10 -23.68 -13.05 -23.55
C LYS A 10 -22.39 -13.66 -24.11
N MET A 11 -22.13 -13.52 -25.42
CA MET A 11 -20.90 -13.96 -26.07
C MET A 11 -19.77 -12.91 -26.03
N GLY A 12 -20.03 -11.70 -25.52
CA GLY A 12 -19.05 -10.60 -25.51
C GLY A 12 -18.80 -9.99 -26.89
N LEU A 13 -19.74 -10.16 -27.82
CA LEU A 13 -19.65 -9.72 -29.23
C LEU A 13 -20.69 -8.64 -29.55
N GLN A 14 -21.13 -7.88 -28.53
CA GLN A 14 -22.11 -6.81 -28.69
C GLN A 14 -21.68 -5.73 -29.69
N SER A 15 -20.38 -5.52 -29.85
CA SER A 15 -19.79 -4.57 -30.82
C SER A 15 -20.25 -4.82 -32.26
N CYS A 16 -20.47 -6.08 -32.65
CA CYS A 16 -20.98 -6.43 -33.96
C CYS A 16 -22.36 -5.83 -34.20
N CYS A 17 -23.22 -5.80 -33.18
CA CYS A 17 -24.53 -5.17 -33.27
C CYS A 17 -24.43 -3.64 -33.34
N LEU A 18 -23.46 -3.05 -32.63
CA LEU A 18 -23.25 -1.60 -32.63
C LEU A 18 -22.78 -1.07 -33.99
N LEU A 19 -22.03 -1.89 -34.73
CA LEU A 19 -21.54 -1.57 -36.07
C LEU A 19 -22.52 -1.96 -37.19
N CYS A 20 -23.64 -2.62 -36.84
CA CYS A 20 -24.60 -3.13 -37.81
C CYS A 20 -25.65 -2.06 -38.18
N ASP A 21 -25.98 -2.01 -39.46
CA ASP A 21 -27.01 -1.15 -40.06
C ASP A 21 -28.41 -1.80 -40.04
N SER A 22 -28.53 -3.06 -39.60
CA SER A 22 -29.81 -3.77 -39.54
C SER A 22 -30.80 -3.07 -38.59
N PRO A 23 -32.10 -3.03 -38.93
CA PRO A 23 -33.12 -2.50 -38.03
C PRO A 23 -33.28 -3.38 -36.79
N ASP A 24 -33.69 -2.78 -35.67
CA ASP A 24 -33.92 -3.46 -34.40
C ASP A 24 -35.29 -4.14 -34.33
N ILE A 25 -35.52 -5.09 -35.24
CA ILE A 25 -36.78 -5.83 -35.33
C ILE A 25 -36.52 -7.29 -34.95
N ALA A 26 -37.36 -7.87 -34.08
CA ALA A 26 -37.22 -9.28 -33.72
C ALA A 26 -37.41 -10.18 -34.96
N GLY A 27 -36.58 -11.21 -35.10
CA GLY A 27 -36.68 -12.15 -36.22
C GLY A 27 -36.07 -11.67 -37.55
N THR A 28 -35.31 -10.57 -37.56
CA THR A 28 -34.55 -10.18 -38.77
C THR A 28 -33.56 -11.28 -39.18
N PRO A 29 -33.58 -11.75 -40.45
CA PRO A 29 -32.76 -12.88 -40.89
C PRO A 29 -31.25 -12.57 -40.83
N ARG A 30 -30.87 -11.30 -40.99
CA ARG A 30 -29.47 -10.88 -40.84
C ARG A 30 -28.98 -11.10 -39.41
N CYS A 31 -29.76 -10.73 -38.40
CA CYS A 31 -29.35 -10.93 -37.01
C CYS A 31 -29.21 -12.42 -36.66
N SER A 32 -30.10 -13.30 -37.15
CA SER A 32 -29.98 -14.75 -36.88
C SER A 32 -28.69 -15.30 -37.49
N SER A 33 -28.39 -14.97 -38.75
CA SER A 33 -27.15 -15.41 -39.41
C SER A 33 -25.88 -14.93 -38.68
N CYS A 34 -25.88 -13.70 -38.16
CA CYS A 34 -24.75 -13.17 -37.39
C CYS A 34 -24.58 -13.93 -36.07
N ILE A 35 -25.67 -14.17 -35.33
CA ILE A 35 -25.65 -14.90 -34.06
C ILE A 35 -25.15 -16.32 -34.27
N GLU A 36 -25.65 -17.01 -35.29
CA GLU A 36 -25.23 -18.38 -35.63
C GLU A 36 -23.74 -18.44 -36.00
N SER A 37 -23.28 -17.53 -36.85
CA SER A 37 -21.87 -17.47 -37.27
C SER A 37 -20.94 -17.23 -36.08
N HIS A 38 -21.30 -16.31 -35.18
CA HIS A 38 -20.51 -16.03 -33.99
C HIS A 38 -20.56 -17.16 -32.96
N ALA A 39 -21.68 -17.86 -32.82
CA ALA A 39 -21.78 -19.05 -31.98
C ALA A 39 -20.87 -20.17 -32.48
N VAL A 40 -20.82 -20.41 -33.80
CA VAL A 40 -19.90 -21.38 -34.41
C VAL A 40 -18.45 -20.97 -34.19
N PHE A 41 -18.11 -19.69 -34.38
CA PHE A 41 -16.77 -19.17 -34.11
C PHE A 41 -16.34 -19.40 -32.65
N ARG A 42 -17.20 -19.05 -31.69
CA ARG A 42 -16.96 -19.28 -30.25
C ARG A 42 -16.68 -20.75 -29.96
N LYS A 43 -17.54 -21.63 -30.46
CA LYS A 43 -17.39 -23.08 -30.26
C LYS A 43 -16.06 -23.60 -30.81
N ARG A 44 -15.71 -23.20 -32.04
CA ARG A 44 -14.42 -23.58 -32.65
C ARG A 44 -13.23 -23.04 -31.87
N LEU A 45 -13.32 -21.82 -31.35
CA LEU A 45 -12.25 -21.21 -30.55
C LEU A 45 -12.04 -21.94 -29.21
N ASP A 46 -13.12 -22.41 -28.60
CA ASP A 46 -13.09 -23.18 -27.36
C ASP A 46 -12.51 -24.60 -27.58
N GLU A 47 -12.70 -25.18 -28.77
CA GLU A 47 -12.13 -26.46 -29.17
C GLU A 47 -10.62 -26.40 -29.49
N LEU A 48 -10.06 -25.21 -29.76
CA LEU A 48 -8.64 -25.05 -30.07
C LEU A 48 -7.76 -25.14 -28.82
N PRO A 49 -6.61 -25.84 -28.91
CA PRO A 49 -5.66 -25.91 -27.80
C PRO A 49 -5.10 -24.52 -27.46
N PRO A 50 -4.72 -24.27 -26.19
CA PRO A 50 -4.24 -22.97 -25.75
C PRO A 50 -2.93 -22.56 -26.41
N GLU A 51 -2.10 -23.50 -26.86
CA GLU A 51 -0.83 -23.25 -27.55
C GLU A 51 -1.01 -22.82 -29.02
N ASN A 52 -2.24 -22.89 -29.56
CA ASN A 52 -2.50 -22.48 -30.93
C ASN A 52 -2.40 -20.95 -31.07
N GLU A 53 -1.40 -20.46 -31.82
CA GLU A 53 -1.13 -19.02 -32.00
C GLU A 53 -2.34 -18.25 -32.56
N VAL A 54 -3.04 -18.81 -33.55
CA VAL A 54 -4.24 -18.20 -34.13
C VAL A 54 -5.37 -18.14 -33.10
N GLY A 55 -5.51 -19.20 -32.29
CA GLY A 55 -6.46 -19.24 -31.18
C GLY A 55 -6.13 -18.24 -30.08
N GLN A 56 -4.85 -18.03 -29.76
CA GLN A 56 -4.41 -17.01 -28.80
C GLN A 56 -4.76 -15.61 -29.30
N LEU A 57 -4.37 -15.28 -30.54
CA LEU A 57 -4.69 -14.00 -31.16
C LEU A 57 -6.21 -13.75 -31.18
N ALA A 58 -7.00 -14.76 -31.55
CA ALA A 58 -8.46 -14.66 -31.56
C ALA A 58 -9.04 -14.42 -30.15
N ARG A 59 -8.49 -15.05 -29.11
CA ARG A 59 -8.89 -14.82 -27.71
C ARG A 59 -8.53 -13.41 -27.24
N GLU A 60 -7.36 -12.90 -27.61
CA GLU A 60 -6.93 -11.53 -27.29
C GLU A 60 -7.85 -10.49 -27.95
N LEU A 61 -8.12 -10.64 -29.25
CA LEU A 61 -9.07 -9.76 -29.96
C LEU A 61 -10.47 -9.81 -29.35
N LEU A 62 -10.92 -11.00 -28.93
CA LEU A 62 -12.21 -11.15 -28.25
C LEU A 62 -12.22 -10.43 -26.89
N GLN A 63 -11.13 -10.49 -26.13
CA GLN A 63 -11.00 -9.76 -24.86
C GLN A 63 -11.07 -8.25 -25.09
N MET A 64 -10.37 -7.74 -26.11
CA MET A 64 -10.41 -6.32 -26.49
C MET A 64 -11.83 -5.87 -26.83
N VAL A 65 -12.50 -6.61 -27.71
CA VAL A 65 -13.84 -6.26 -28.19
C VAL A 65 -14.91 -6.40 -27.11
N SER A 66 -14.78 -7.38 -26.21
CA SER A 66 -15.73 -7.59 -25.11
C SER A 66 -15.64 -6.49 -24.04
N SER A 67 -14.45 -5.92 -23.81
CA SER A 67 -14.19 -4.86 -22.84
C SER A 67 -13.34 -3.72 -23.43
N PRO A 68 -13.87 -2.94 -24.40
CA PRO A 68 -13.07 -1.97 -25.15
C PRO A 68 -12.41 -0.87 -24.30
N HIS A 69 -13.03 -0.53 -23.17
CA HIS A 69 -12.53 0.48 -22.22
C HIS A 69 -11.20 0.12 -21.56
N ARG A 70 -10.81 -1.16 -21.55
CA ARG A 70 -9.53 -1.59 -20.97
C ARG A 70 -8.36 -1.44 -21.92
N TRP A 71 -8.64 -1.26 -23.20
CA TRP A 71 -7.68 -1.31 -24.31
C TRP A 71 -7.78 -0.07 -25.21
N ASP A 72 -8.39 1.00 -24.70
CA ASP A 72 -8.61 2.25 -25.43
C ASP A 72 -7.31 3.01 -25.76
N SER A 73 -6.25 2.69 -25.03
CA SER A 73 -4.91 3.25 -25.13
C SER A 73 -3.98 2.42 -26.01
N ASP A 74 -4.47 1.30 -26.58
CA ASP A 74 -3.72 0.49 -27.53
C ASP A 74 -3.41 1.30 -28.81
N GLU A 75 -2.17 1.25 -29.28
CA GLU A 75 -1.72 2.08 -30.42
C GLU A 75 -2.43 1.71 -31.73
N VAL A 76 -2.75 0.43 -31.92
CA VAL A 76 -3.30 -0.09 -33.17
C VAL A 76 -4.83 -0.15 -33.11
N HIS A 77 -5.39 -0.76 -32.08
CA HIS A 77 -6.82 -1.04 -31.95
C HIS A 77 -7.56 0.04 -31.15
N GLY A 78 -6.86 0.85 -30.35
CA GLY A 78 -7.45 1.87 -29.48
C GLY A 78 -8.44 2.80 -30.18
N PRO A 79 -8.13 3.36 -31.38
CA PRO A 79 -9.08 4.20 -32.11
C PRO A 79 -10.40 3.50 -32.44
N ALA A 80 -10.36 2.24 -32.87
CA ALA A 80 -11.56 1.45 -33.18
C ALA A 80 -12.34 1.10 -31.90
N LEU A 81 -11.64 0.76 -30.81
CA LEU A 81 -12.25 0.43 -29.53
C LEU A 81 -12.92 1.65 -28.88
N LYS A 82 -12.34 2.86 -29.04
CA LYS A 82 -12.97 4.12 -28.64
C LYS A 82 -14.26 4.39 -29.42
N GLN A 83 -14.26 4.12 -30.73
CA GLN A 83 -15.47 4.26 -31.55
C GLN A 83 -16.57 3.30 -31.09
N ILE A 84 -16.24 2.04 -30.77
CA ILE A 84 -17.20 1.07 -30.24
C ILE A 84 -17.80 1.56 -28.91
N GLN A 85 -16.97 2.14 -28.02
CA GLN A 85 -17.45 2.73 -26.76
C GLN A 85 -18.37 3.92 -26.99
N PHE A 86 -18.02 4.80 -27.94
CA PHE A 86 -18.85 5.93 -28.31
C PHE A 86 -20.23 5.45 -28.78
N LEU A 87 -20.27 4.50 -29.72
CA LEU A 87 -21.52 3.92 -30.22
C LEU A 87 -22.34 3.29 -29.09
N ALA A 88 -21.69 2.51 -28.21
CA ALA A 88 -22.36 1.93 -27.04
C ALA A 88 -22.97 3.01 -26.13
N GLY A 89 -22.26 4.12 -25.91
CA GLY A 89 -22.73 5.27 -25.13
C GLY A 89 -23.89 6.01 -25.79
N THR A 90 -23.90 6.14 -27.12
CA THR A 90 -25.02 6.78 -27.85
C THR A 90 -26.31 5.97 -27.80
N LEU A 91 -26.21 4.63 -27.71
CA LEU A 91 -27.34 3.72 -27.65
C LEU A 91 -27.80 3.44 -26.21
N ALA A 92 -26.94 3.67 -25.22
CA ALA A 92 -27.30 3.54 -23.83
C ALA A 92 -28.32 4.63 -23.45
N GLU A 93 -29.43 4.23 -22.82
CA GLU A 93 -30.33 5.19 -22.21
C GLU A 93 -29.54 6.04 -21.20
N PRO A 94 -29.71 7.38 -21.22
CA PRO A 94 -29.01 8.23 -20.27
C PRO A 94 -29.42 7.80 -18.87
N LYS A 95 -28.46 7.28 -18.10
CA LYS A 95 -28.71 6.95 -16.70
C LYS A 95 -29.27 8.19 -16.01
N PRO A 96 -30.40 8.09 -15.28
CA PRO A 96 -30.95 9.24 -14.58
C PRO A 96 -29.87 9.80 -13.65
N LYS A 97 -29.66 11.11 -13.71
CA LYS A 97 -28.72 11.78 -12.80
C LYS A 97 -29.19 11.51 -11.38
N LEU A 98 -28.27 11.06 -10.53
CA LEU A 98 -28.56 10.85 -9.11
C LEU A 98 -29.03 12.17 -8.50
N THR A 99 -30.12 12.14 -7.75
CA THR A 99 -30.58 13.33 -7.02
C THR A 99 -29.68 13.59 -5.81
N SER A 100 -29.65 14.84 -5.32
CA SER A 100 -28.93 15.18 -4.10
C SER A 100 -29.35 14.31 -2.92
N GLU A 101 -30.65 14.00 -2.82
CA GLU A 101 -31.22 13.11 -1.79
C GLU A 101 -30.70 11.67 -1.88
N GLN A 102 -30.53 11.14 -3.10
CA GLN A 102 -29.96 9.81 -3.29
C GLN A 102 -28.49 9.78 -2.88
N ILE A 103 -27.76 10.86 -3.18
CA ILE A 103 -26.36 11.02 -2.79
C ILE A 103 -26.24 11.09 -1.26
N THR A 104 -27.04 11.93 -0.60
CA THR A 104 -27.05 12.03 0.87
C THR A 104 -27.47 10.72 1.53
N ALA A 105 -28.42 9.98 0.94
CA ALA A 105 -28.81 8.66 1.44
C ALA A 105 -27.65 7.64 1.36
N VAL A 106 -26.84 7.68 0.30
CA VAL A 106 -25.63 6.82 0.20
C VAL A 106 -24.62 7.20 1.29
N PHE A 107 -24.36 8.48 1.50
CA PHE A 107 -23.45 8.95 2.55
C PHE A 107 -23.98 8.61 3.95
N ALA A 108 -25.28 8.79 4.22
CA ALA A 108 -25.90 8.40 5.49
C ALA A 108 -25.78 6.89 5.73
N LYS A 109 -26.02 6.07 4.70
CA LYS A 109 -25.81 4.61 4.77
C LYS A 109 -24.35 4.23 5.04
N GLN A 110 -23.39 4.97 4.47
CA GLN A 110 -21.96 4.74 4.73
C GLN A 110 -21.56 5.19 6.14
N ALA A 111 -22.06 6.32 6.62
CA ALA A 111 -21.80 6.83 7.96
C ALA A 111 -22.40 5.94 9.07
N ALA A 112 -23.55 5.31 8.80
CA ALA A 112 -24.19 4.36 9.70
C ALA A 112 -23.47 3.00 9.78
N LYS A 113 -22.56 2.69 8.86
CA LYS A 113 -21.76 1.46 8.94
C LYS A 113 -20.78 1.57 10.11
N PRO A 114 -20.65 0.53 10.94
CA PRO A 114 -19.70 0.55 12.04
C PRO A 114 -18.27 0.71 11.50
N LYS A 115 -17.49 1.63 12.08
CA LYS A 115 -16.09 1.89 11.72
C LYS A 115 -15.12 0.76 12.13
N LYS A 116 -15.63 -0.46 12.37
CA LYS A 116 -14.79 -1.62 12.62
C LYS A 116 -14.26 -2.10 11.28
N SER A 117 -12.94 -1.97 11.08
CA SER A 117 -12.31 -2.55 9.91
C SER A 117 -12.27 -4.07 10.09
N LEU A 118 -12.60 -4.84 9.04
CA LEU A 118 -12.47 -6.30 9.10
C LEU A 118 -11.03 -6.69 9.50
N ILE A 119 -10.04 -5.92 9.06
CA ILE A 119 -8.62 -6.10 9.40
C ILE A 119 -8.36 -5.91 10.90
N SER A 120 -8.98 -4.92 11.56
CA SER A 120 -8.78 -4.70 13.01
C SER A 120 -9.31 -5.84 13.87
N ASP A 121 -10.35 -6.55 13.40
CA ASP A 121 -10.93 -7.69 14.11
C ASP A 121 -10.06 -8.96 13.97
N PHE A 122 -9.34 -9.12 12.84
CA PHE A 122 -8.41 -10.24 12.64
C PHE A 122 -6.97 -9.96 13.13
N ALA A 123 -6.51 -8.72 13.06
CA ALA A 123 -5.12 -8.35 13.37
C ALA A 123 -4.84 -8.29 14.88
N ASN A 124 -5.86 -7.99 15.70
CA ASN A 124 -5.70 -7.91 17.15
C ASN A 124 -6.37 -9.11 17.83
N GLN A 125 -5.66 -10.25 17.85
CA GLN A 125 -6.06 -11.47 18.56
C GLN A 125 -5.68 -11.45 20.04
N ASN A 126 -5.29 -10.29 20.59
CA ASN A 126 -4.91 -10.19 21.98
C ASN A 126 -6.14 -10.39 22.88
N LYS A 127 -6.17 -11.54 23.56
CA LYS A 127 -7.23 -11.91 24.52
C LYS A 127 -7.34 -10.93 25.69
N TRP A 128 -6.28 -10.18 25.98
CA TRP A 128 -6.22 -9.27 27.12
C TRP A 128 -6.47 -7.79 26.78
N LYS A 129 -6.88 -7.47 25.56
CA LYS A 129 -7.10 -6.08 25.12
C LYS A 129 -8.20 -5.36 25.91
N GLU A 130 -9.32 -6.04 26.13
CA GLU A 130 -10.52 -5.46 26.76
C GLU A 130 -10.68 -5.92 28.21
N LYS A 131 -9.97 -6.98 28.62
CA LYS A 131 -9.95 -7.51 29.98
C LYS A 131 -8.54 -7.95 30.34
N PRO A 132 -7.98 -7.50 31.48
CA PRO A 132 -6.68 -8.03 31.93
C PRO A 132 -6.77 -9.54 32.19
N PRO A 133 -5.63 -10.26 32.13
CA PRO A 133 -5.56 -11.68 32.51
C PRO A 133 -6.09 -11.88 33.93
N THR A 134 -6.70 -13.04 34.18
CA THR A 134 -6.99 -13.49 35.54
C THR A 134 -5.68 -13.80 36.28
N ILE A 135 -5.74 -13.80 37.62
CA ILE A 135 -4.56 -14.05 38.48
C ILE A 135 -3.95 -15.43 38.16
N GLU A 136 -4.78 -16.43 37.88
CA GLU A 136 -4.34 -17.77 37.49
C GLU A 136 -3.60 -17.77 36.15
N GLU A 137 -4.15 -17.14 35.12
CA GLU A 137 -3.50 -17.00 33.79
C GLU A 137 -2.20 -16.19 33.86
N ALA A 138 -2.16 -15.17 34.72
CA ALA A 138 -0.96 -14.35 34.91
C ALA A 138 0.18 -15.16 35.57
N ASN A 139 -0.15 -16.04 36.52
CA ASN A 139 0.82 -16.91 37.17
C ASN A 139 1.36 -17.98 36.21
N GLU A 140 0.50 -18.59 35.41
CA GLU A 140 0.94 -19.52 34.36
C GLU A 140 1.87 -18.85 33.34
N LEU A 141 1.60 -17.59 32.99
CA LEU A 141 2.47 -16.81 32.11
C LEU A 141 3.81 -16.48 32.77
N ALA A 142 3.80 -16.18 34.06
CA ALA A 142 4.99 -15.89 34.85
C ALA A 142 5.91 -17.13 34.94
N ASP A 143 5.33 -18.31 35.11
CA ASP A 143 6.09 -19.57 35.14
C ASP A 143 6.71 -19.92 33.77
N LEU A 144 6.07 -19.53 32.67
CA LEU A 144 6.59 -19.69 31.30
C LEU A 144 7.69 -18.67 30.96
N LEU A 145 7.68 -17.50 31.60
CA LEU A 145 8.74 -16.50 31.48
C LEU A 145 9.91 -16.95 32.34
N SER A 146 10.81 -17.73 31.74
CA SER A 146 12.11 -18.03 32.36
C SER A 146 12.88 -16.72 32.54
N LEU A 147 12.87 -16.20 33.76
CA LEU A 147 13.78 -15.15 34.17
C LEU A 147 15.16 -15.78 34.21
N ASP A 148 15.96 -15.48 33.20
CA ASP A 148 17.40 -15.76 33.26
C ASP A 148 17.98 -14.85 34.35
N GLU A 149 18.17 -15.41 35.54
CA GLU A 149 18.73 -14.72 36.72
C GLU A 149 20.15 -14.16 36.45
N SER A 150 20.78 -14.51 35.32
CA SER A 150 22.05 -13.94 34.89
C SER A 150 21.93 -12.54 34.28
N VAL A 151 20.73 -12.07 33.92
CA VAL A 151 20.52 -10.72 33.36
C VAL A 151 20.40 -9.73 34.51
N ASN A 152 21.53 -9.18 34.95
CA ASN A 152 21.56 -8.06 35.88
C ASN A 152 21.16 -6.75 35.16
N PRO A 153 19.98 -6.16 35.42
CA PRO A 153 19.47 -4.99 34.69
C PRO A 153 20.17 -3.67 35.06
N GLY A 154 21.40 -3.73 35.57
CA GLY A 154 22.24 -2.59 35.92
C GLY A 154 23.69 -2.69 35.45
N GLN A 155 24.10 -3.78 34.76
CA GLN A 155 25.45 -3.85 34.23
C GLN A 155 25.62 -2.96 33.00
N ARG A 156 26.71 -2.19 32.98
CA ARG A 156 27.17 -1.47 31.79
C ARG A 156 27.38 -2.49 30.67
N THR A 157 26.68 -2.31 29.56
CA THR A 157 26.91 -3.10 28.35
C THR A 157 28.25 -2.68 27.75
N ASN A 158 29.30 -3.43 28.04
CA ASN A 158 30.61 -3.20 27.43
C ASN A 158 30.59 -3.78 26.00
N PRO A 159 30.70 -2.96 24.95
CA PRO A 159 30.64 -3.47 23.58
C PRO A 159 31.76 -4.48 23.34
N SER A 160 31.44 -5.64 22.75
CA SER A 160 32.44 -6.66 22.42
C SER A 160 33.39 -6.25 21.29
N ARG A 161 33.14 -5.10 20.66
CA ARG A 161 33.95 -4.51 19.60
C ARG A 161 34.01 -3.00 19.77
N GLU A 162 35.16 -2.43 19.44
CA GLU A 162 35.35 -0.98 19.40
C GLU A 162 34.36 -0.34 18.41
N ILE A 163 33.61 0.65 18.87
CA ILE A 163 32.60 1.33 18.05
C ILE A 163 33.33 2.39 17.23
N THR A 164 33.37 2.19 15.91
CA THR A 164 33.95 3.17 14.99
C THR A 164 33.20 4.50 15.06
N LYS A 165 33.93 5.60 15.22
CA LYS A 165 33.35 6.95 15.23
C LYS A 165 32.69 7.24 13.88
N VAL A 166 31.37 7.33 13.89
CA VAL A 166 30.58 7.68 12.71
C VAL A 166 30.77 9.17 12.40
N ASP A 167 30.96 9.50 11.13
CA ASP A 167 30.99 10.89 10.68
C ASP A 167 29.60 11.51 10.82
N ARG A 168 29.53 12.65 11.52
CA ARG A 168 28.27 13.36 11.85
C ARG A 168 28.18 14.71 11.15
N SER A 169 29.09 15.03 10.22
CA SER A 169 29.14 16.31 9.52
C SER A 169 27.83 16.66 8.78
N ASP A 170 27.12 15.66 8.26
CA ASP A 170 25.91 15.84 7.45
C ASP A 170 24.64 16.08 8.29
N ARG A 171 24.74 16.00 9.63
CA ARG A 171 23.63 16.27 10.54
C ARG A 171 23.57 17.74 10.91
N LEU A 172 22.69 18.46 10.24
CA LEU A 172 22.36 19.85 10.56
C LEU A 172 21.87 19.96 12.02
N GLY A 173 22.64 20.66 12.86
CA GLY A 173 22.35 20.88 14.28
C GLY A 173 23.30 20.20 15.27
N GLU A 174 24.10 19.21 14.84
CA GLU A 174 25.14 18.57 15.68
C GLU A 174 26.55 19.12 15.42
N ASP A 175 26.76 19.88 14.34
CA ASP A 175 28.06 20.53 14.07
C ASP A 175 28.26 21.77 14.94
N HIS A 176 28.99 21.60 16.03
CA HIS A 176 29.37 22.68 16.95
C HIS A 176 30.08 23.85 16.24
N SER A 177 30.80 23.61 15.14
CA SER A 177 31.49 24.67 14.38
C SER A 177 30.53 25.56 13.58
N ILE A 178 29.44 25.00 13.05
CA ILE A 178 28.40 25.74 12.35
C ILE A 178 27.51 26.46 13.38
N VAL A 179 27.17 25.80 14.48
CA VAL A 179 26.40 26.39 15.58
C VAL A 179 27.12 27.62 16.15
N ASP A 180 28.42 27.54 16.37
CA ASP A 180 29.21 28.68 16.87
C ASP A 180 29.27 29.83 15.84
N ARG A 181 29.41 29.52 14.54
CA ARG A 181 29.41 30.53 13.46
C ARG A 181 28.06 31.23 13.32
N VAL A 182 26.97 30.47 13.39
CA VAL A 182 25.60 31.01 13.32
C VAL A 182 25.30 31.87 14.56
N ALA A 183 25.70 31.41 15.75
CA ALA A 183 25.51 32.17 16.98
C ALA A 183 26.31 33.49 16.98
N ALA A 184 27.56 33.49 16.48
CA ALA A 184 28.36 34.70 16.34
C ALA A 184 27.81 35.66 15.25
N ALA A 185 27.20 35.13 14.20
CA ALA A 185 26.53 35.93 13.18
C ALA A 185 25.21 36.58 13.68
N GLN A 186 24.53 35.94 14.64
CA GLN A 186 23.30 36.45 15.24
C GLN A 186 23.55 37.44 16.38
N ASP A 187 24.60 37.24 17.18
CA ASP A 187 24.97 38.13 18.28
C ASP A 187 26.49 38.38 18.31
N PRO A 188 26.96 39.62 18.03
CA PRO A 188 28.38 39.96 17.97
C PRO A 188 29.09 39.90 19.33
N LYS A 189 28.37 39.68 20.44
CA LYS A 189 28.96 39.46 21.78
C LYS A 189 29.38 38.01 22.02
N VAL A 190 29.02 37.09 21.14
CA VAL A 190 29.36 35.67 21.28
C VAL A 190 30.81 35.44 20.87
N ASP A 191 31.66 35.19 21.86
CA ASP A 191 33.05 34.80 21.64
C ASP A 191 33.16 33.27 21.43
N ILE A 192 33.59 32.91 20.22
CA ILE A 192 33.76 31.51 19.80
C ILE A 192 34.93 30.85 20.55
N GLU A 193 35.98 31.59 20.89
CA GLU A 193 37.16 31.04 21.57
C GLU A 193 36.86 30.68 23.02
N LEU A 194 36.11 31.51 23.72
CA LEU A 194 35.65 31.22 25.08
C LEU A 194 34.76 29.97 25.12
N ARG A 195 33.88 29.78 24.12
CA ARG A 195 33.04 28.57 24.03
C ARG A 195 33.84 27.31 23.75
N LYS A 196 34.92 27.42 22.96
CA LYS A 196 35.83 26.29 22.72
C LYS A 196 36.56 25.90 24.00
N LYS A 197 37.15 26.87 24.71
CA LYS A 197 37.83 26.64 25.99
C LYS A 197 36.91 26.02 27.03
N ALA A 198 35.70 26.55 27.20
CA ALA A 198 34.73 25.99 28.13
C ALA A 198 34.43 24.51 27.83
N ARG A 199 34.36 24.11 26.54
CA ARG A 199 34.15 22.70 26.17
C ARG A 199 35.38 21.84 26.46
N GLU A 200 36.58 22.35 26.23
CA GLU A 200 37.83 21.66 26.59
C GLU A 200 37.91 21.43 28.10
N ASP A 201 37.60 22.45 28.90
CA ASP A 201 37.55 22.36 30.37
C ASP A 201 36.53 21.31 30.85
N TRP A 202 35.37 21.22 30.18
CA TRP A 202 34.35 20.20 30.48
C TRP A 202 34.82 18.78 30.13
N VAL A 203 35.52 18.60 29.01
CA VAL A 203 36.09 17.30 28.63
C VAL A 203 37.13 16.88 29.66
N GLU A 204 38.03 17.78 30.05
CA GLU A 204 39.04 17.50 31.08
C GLU A 204 38.39 17.14 32.44
N ALA A 205 37.33 17.85 32.83
CA ALA A 205 36.59 17.54 34.05
C ALA A 205 35.94 16.14 34.01
N VAL A 206 35.38 15.74 32.86
CA VAL A 206 34.78 14.41 32.68
C VAL A 206 35.84 13.32 32.71
N ASP A 207 36.96 13.50 32.00
CA ASP A 207 38.08 12.55 31.98
C ASP A 207 38.67 12.36 33.39
N ASN A 208 38.72 13.43 34.19
CA ASN A 208 39.17 13.35 35.57
C ASN A 208 38.19 12.57 36.46
N VAL A 209 36.88 12.72 36.25
CA VAL A 209 35.88 11.92 36.95
C VAL A 209 35.95 10.45 36.52
N GLU A 210 36.17 10.18 35.24
CA GLU A 210 36.33 8.81 34.71
C GLU A 210 37.55 8.12 35.33
N LYS A 211 38.69 8.81 35.42
CA LYS A 211 39.87 8.29 36.14
C LYS A 211 39.58 7.98 37.62
N ILE A 212 38.86 8.85 38.31
CA ILE A 212 38.48 8.62 39.72
C ILE A 212 37.57 7.39 39.86
N ILE A 213 36.67 7.17 38.89
CA ILE A 213 35.79 6.00 38.86
C ILE A 213 36.59 4.72 38.57
N ASP A 214 37.55 4.77 37.64
CA ASP A 214 38.41 3.64 37.29
C ASP A 214 39.40 3.27 38.40
N GLU A 215 39.88 4.27 39.17
CA GLU A 215 40.72 4.06 40.36
C GLU A 215 39.91 3.50 41.54
N LYS A 216 38.63 3.86 41.66
CA LYS A 216 37.67 3.23 42.56
C LYS A 216 37.07 1.95 41.97
N LYS A 217 37.92 1.02 41.50
CA LYS A 217 37.53 -0.39 41.49
C LYS A 217 37.21 -0.78 42.93
N ILE A 218 35.94 -0.67 43.28
CA ILE A 218 35.38 -1.26 44.48
C ILE A 218 35.61 -2.75 44.30
N ASP A 219 36.47 -3.32 45.14
CA ASP A 219 36.60 -4.76 45.30
C ASP A 219 35.23 -5.26 45.80
N ASP A 220 34.30 -5.52 44.87
CA ASP A 220 33.07 -6.25 45.14
C ASP A 220 33.40 -7.75 45.27
N ASP A 221 34.31 -8.08 46.21
CA ASP A 221 34.45 -9.41 46.79
C ASP A 221 33.39 -9.54 47.91
N LEU A 222 32.12 -9.49 47.53
CA LEU A 222 31.02 -9.98 48.37
C LEU A 222 30.61 -11.35 47.83
N ASP A 223 31.29 -12.37 48.36
CA ASP A 223 30.90 -13.77 48.26
C ASP A 223 29.43 -13.94 48.70
N ILE A 224 28.53 -14.13 47.72
CA ILE A 224 27.20 -14.75 47.88
C ILE A 224 26.98 -15.71 46.72
#